data_AF-A0A955BZW2-F1
#
_entry.id   AF-A0A955BZW2-F1
#
_cell.length_a   1.000
_cell.length_b   1.000
_cell.length_c   1.000
_cell.angle_alpha   90.00
_cell.angle_beta   90.00
_cell.angle_gamma   90.00
#
_symmetry.space_group_name_H-M   'P 1'
#
loop_
_entity.id
_entity.type
_entity.pdbx_description
1 polymer ?
#
loop_
_entity_poly.entity_id
_entity_poly.type
_entity_poly.pdbx_seq_one_letter_code
_entity_poly.pdbx_strand_id
1 'polypeptide(L)'
;MSWDAEITSIHSPILQAALLAAATFVSEDLTCVSAGLMIGAGHISAAVGVTGCFLGIFFGDLGLWLLGRLVGGRFLRWNFIQRRVSRDRLDEYAAWFDRRGWMAVIAARFLPGTRLPVYLAAGALGRRARGFVFAALLAAVLWTPALIGLVAVIGPPIQRPLERFFGGGWIALGLAAVVVFVIVRIIEGTLTERGRAEMIAKVSRVYRWEFWPMWVFYAPLVPWIIWLAIRHRGLTLPTAANPGIPLGGWVGESKADILRRLPAESIAACEVIPDGPIENRLSAFDEAMTRLSLTFPVILKPNAGERGSGVRLIQTRQAAEEWLSQTRGDGLVQAYHPGPYEAGVFYYRLPDWKRGRIFSITDKRFQYVVGNGESTLETLIWRHPRLRMQAKVFRKRFHDQLDRVLDPGERMRMAVAGNHCQGTLFQDGSRLITPELEARVDEIARQFEGFFIGRFDIRYSDEEAFRAGRDLCVIELNGATSESTNIYDPKFSLAQAYGYLFEQWRLLFVIGAANRKRGFAPSSVGDIRRAMRAYYRDRRVSAV
;
A
#
# COMPACT_ATOMS: atom_id res chain seq x y z
N MET A 1 -4.43 -46.63 -0.53
CA MET A 1 -3.84 -46.84 -1.87
C MET A 1 -3.27 -45.51 -2.32
N SER A 2 -1.95 -45.40 -2.19
CA SER A 2 -1.16 -44.19 -2.24
C SER A 2 -0.88 -43.77 -3.68
N TRP A 3 -1.18 -42.52 -4.00
CA TRP A 3 -0.68 -41.81 -5.19
C TRP A 3 0.87 -41.77 -5.24
N ASP A 4 1.55 -42.14 -4.15
CA ASP A 4 3.00 -42.19 -4.05
C ASP A 4 3.66 -43.21 -5.00
N ALA A 5 2.93 -44.22 -5.48
CA ALA A 5 3.49 -45.33 -6.25
C ALA A 5 3.61 -45.07 -7.77
N GLU A 6 2.83 -44.15 -8.34
CA GLU A 6 2.66 -44.06 -9.81
C GLU A 6 3.81 -43.34 -10.53
N ILE A 7 4.58 -42.49 -9.84
CA ILE A 7 5.78 -41.86 -10.42
C ILE A 7 7.03 -42.72 -10.17
N THR A 8 7.10 -43.44 -9.04
CA THR A 8 8.15 -44.43 -8.78
C THR A 8 8.07 -45.67 -9.68
N SER A 9 6.92 -45.94 -10.30
CA SER A 9 6.77 -47.00 -11.32
C SER A 9 7.16 -46.55 -12.73
N ILE A 10 7.56 -45.29 -12.93
CA ILE A 10 8.11 -44.85 -14.21
C ILE A 10 9.57 -45.28 -14.27
N HIS A 11 9.81 -46.54 -14.64
CA HIS A 11 11.16 -47.07 -14.86
C HIS A 11 11.85 -46.49 -16.11
N SER A 12 11.14 -45.71 -16.93
CA SER A 12 11.71 -45.10 -18.14
C SER A 12 12.44 -43.79 -17.81
N PRO A 13 13.78 -43.74 -17.94
CA PRO A 13 14.56 -42.51 -17.74
C PRO A 13 14.12 -41.38 -18.67
N ILE A 14 13.60 -41.73 -19.85
CA ILE A 14 13.12 -40.79 -20.87
C ILE A 14 11.83 -40.11 -20.40
N LEU A 15 10.88 -40.88 -19.85
CA LEU A 15 9.62 -40.32 -19.37
C LEU A 15 9.85 -39.43 -18.14
N GLN A 16 10.77 -39.80 -17.25
CA GLN A 16 11.18 -38.93 -16.13
C GLN A 16 11.80 -37.61 -16.62
N ALA A 17 12.73 -37.67 -17.58
CA ALA A 17 13.32 -36.47 -18.17
C ALA A 17 12.28 -35.59 -18.87
N ALA A 18 11.31 -36.19 -19.57
CA ALA A 18 10.23 -35.47 -20.25
C ALA A 18 9.27 -34.79 -19.25
N LEU A 19 8.93 -35.45 -18.14
CA LEU A 19 8.11 -34.85 -17.08
C LEU A 19 8.82 -33.68 -16.40
N LEU A 20 10.12 -33.80 -16.11
CA LEU A 20 10.92 -32.69 -15.61
C LEU A 20 10.98 -31.53 -16.62
N ALA A 21 11.16 -31.84 -17.90
CA ALA A 21 11.13 -30.82 -18.95
C ALA A 21 9.77 -30.12 -19.04
N ALA A 22 8.66 -30.83 -18.84
CA ALA A 22 7.33 -30.24 -18.80
C ALA A 22 7.12 -29.36 -17.55
N ALA A 23 7.60 -29.81 -16.39
CA ALA A 23 7.47 -29.09 -15.13
C ALA A 23 8.22 -27.73 -15.12
N THR A 24 9.34 -27.62 -15.85
CA THR A 24 10.08 -26.35 -15.96
C THR A 24 9.26 -25.23 -16.62
N PHE A 25 8.24 -25.54 -17.44
CA PHE A 25 7.35 -24.54 -18.02
C PHE A 25 6.42 -23.90 -16.97
N VAL A 26 6.12 -24.61 -15.88
CA VAL A 26 5.32 -24.09 -14.76
C VAL A 26 6.23 -23.31 -13.79
N SER A 27 7.33 -23.93 -13.38
CA SER A 27 8.32 -23.30 -12.51
C SER A 27 9.69 -23.93 -12.69
N GLU A 28 10.55 -23.25 -13.45
CA GLU A 28 11.95 -23.65 -13.66
C GLU A 28 12.68 -23.86 -12.32
N ASP A 29 12.73 -22.83 -11.46
CA ASP A 29 13.50 -22.87 -10.21
C ASP A 29 13.06 -24.01 -9.29
N LEU A 30 11.74 -24.19 -9.10
CA LEU A 30 11.18 -25.25 -8.25
C LEU A 30 11.45 -26.64 -8.83
N THR A 31 11.45 -26.76 -10.16
CA THR A 31 11.73 -28.03 -10.84
C THR A 31 13.19 -28.41 -10.70
N CYS A 32 14.14 -27.47 -10.88
CA CYS A 32 15.56 -27.73 -10.65
C CYS A 32 15.86 -28.10 -9.19
N VAL A 33 15.21 -27.41 -8.23
CA VAL A 33 15.34 -27.75 -6.81
C VAL A 33 14.80 -29.16 -6.54
N SER A 34 13.61 -29.48 -7.05
CA SER A 34 13.01 -30.81 -6.90
C SER A 34 13.88 -31.91 -7.53
N ALA A 35 14.39 -31.68 -8.74
CA ALA A 35 15.28 -32.61 -9.42
C ALA A 35 16.59 -32.83 -8.64
N GLY A 36 17.20 -31.76 -8.12
CA GLY A 36 18.38 -31.85 -7.26
C GLY A 36 18.12 -32.67 -5.99
N LEU A 37 16.99 -32.44 -5.32
CA LEU A 37 16.61 -33.21 -4.12
C LEU A 37 16.38 -34.69 -4.47
N MET A 38 15.69 -35.00 -5.57
CA MET A 38 15.48 -36.38 -6.02
C MET A 38 16.79 -37.09 -6.39
N ILE A 39 17.76 -36.37 -6.96
CA ILE A 39 19.12 -36.90 -7.21
C ILE A 39 19.83 -37.16 -5.88
N GLY A 40 19.79 -36.21 -4.94
CA GLY A 40 20.42 -36.35 -3.62
C GLY A 40 19.82 -37.48 -2.77
N ALA A 41 18.53 -37.77 -2.95
CA ALA A 41 17.83 -38.89 -2.34
C ALA A 41 18.00 -40.23 -3.08
N GLY A 42 18.65 -40.23 -4.26
CA GLY A 42 18.87 -41.43 -5.06
C GLY A 42 17.65 -41.94 -5.84
N HIS A 43 16.60 -41.12 -5.99
CA HIS A 43 15.38 -41.49 -6.72
C HIS A 43 15.53 -41.42 -8.25
N ILE A 44 16.39 -40.53 -8.75
CA ILE A 44 16.68 -40.37 -10.19
C ILE A 44 18.18 -40.20 -10.41
N SER A 45 18.67 -40.57 -11.59
CA SER A 45 20.07 -40.34 -11.95
C SER A 45 20.34 -38.88 -12.26
N ALA A 46 21.56 -38.41 -11.98
CA ALA A 46 21.98 -37.05 -12.29
C ALA A 46 21.82 -36.73 -13.80
N ALA A 47 22.10 -37.70 -14.66
CA ALA A 47 21.93 -37.57 -16.11
C ALA A 47 20.47 -37.26 -16.49
N VAL A 48 19.51 -37.98 -15.90
CA VAL A 48 18.07 -37.76 -16.17
C VAL A 48 17.62 -36.39 -15.67
N GLY A 49 17.96 -36.06 -14.42
CA GLY A 49 17.53 -34.79 -13.81
C GLY A 49 18.12 -33.57 -14.52
N VAL A 50 19.42 -33.59 -14.81
CA VAL A 50 20.10 -32.49 -15.51
C VAL A 50 19.61 -32.37 -16.95
N THR A 51 19.51 -33.47 -17.69
CA THR A 51 19.07 -33.43 -19.10
C THR A 51 17.62 -32.99 -19.23
N GLY A 52 16.72 -33.52 -18.38
CA GLY A 52 15.30 -33.14 -18.38
C GLY A 52 15.12 -31.65 -18.09
N CYS A 53 15.73 -31.14 -17.02
CA CYS A 53 15.67 -29.72 -16.68
C CYS A 53 16.33 -28.86 -17.78
N PHE A 54 17.49 -29.26 -18.29
CA PHE A 54 18.20 -28.52 -19.33
C PHE A 54 17.34 -28.36 -20.60
N LEU A 55 16.76 -29.47 -21.09
CA LEU A 55 15.92 -29.44 -22.28
C LEU A 55 14.69 -28.57 -22.08
N GLY A 56 13.97 -28.74 -20.96
CA GLY A 56 12.79 -27.94 -20.67
C GLY A 56 13.08 -26.44 -20.58
N ILE A 57 14.17 -26.07 -19.91
CA ILE A 57 14.59 -24.66 -19.78
C ILE A 57 15.03 -24.10 -21.14
N PHE A 58 15.86 -24.82 -21.88
CA PHE A 58 16.37 -24.36 -23.17
C PHE A 58 15.23 -24.14 -24.18
N PHE A 59 14.29 -25.09 -24.28
CA PHE A 59 13.12 -24.93 -25.15
C PHE A 59 12.13 -23.89 -24.63
N GLY A 60 11.99 -23.74 -23.31
CA GLY A 60 11.20 -22.66 -22.71
C GLY A 60 11.75 -21.27 -23.06
N ASP A 61 13.06 -21.07 -22.93
CA ASP A 61 13.76 -19.83 -23.28
C ASP A 61 13.58 -19.49 -24.77
N LEU A 62 13.73 -20.50 -25.64
CA LEU A 62 13.49 -20.34 -27.08
C LEU A 62 12.03 -20.01 -27.39
N GLY A 63 11.09 -20.63 -26.68
CA GLY A 63 9.66 -20.35 -26.78
C GLY A 63 9.32 -18.91 -26.40
N LEU A 64 9.90 -18.39 -25.33
CA LEU A 64 9.73 -16.97 -24.93
C LEU A 64 10.26 -16.01 -25.99
N TRP A 65 11.44 -16.29 -26.55
CA TRP A 65 11.99 -15.49 -27.63
C TRP A 65 11.14 -15.55 -28.90
N LEU A 66 10.68 -16.76 -29.28
CA LEU A 66 9.82 -16.96 -30.44
C LEU A 66 8.48 -16.25 -30.28
N LEU A 67 7.88 -16.31 -29.08
CA LEU A 67 6.66 -15.58 -28.75
C LEU A 67 6.87 -14.07 -28.90
N GLY A 68 7.98 -13.53 -28.39
CA GLY A 68 8.36 -12.13 -28.59
C GLY A 68 8.48 -11.77 -30.08
N ARG A 69 9.08 -12.66 -30.89
CA ARG A 69 9.27 -12.46 -32.32
C ARG A 69 7.97 -12.54 -33.14
N LEU A 70 7.08 -13.48 -32.81
CA LEU A 70 5.81 -13.69 -33.51
C LEU A 70 4.79 -12.59 -33.18
N VAL A 71 4.71 -12.18 -31.92
CA VAL A 71 3.74 -11.16 -31.46
C VAL A 71 4.29 -9.74 -31.67
N GLY A 72 5.61 -9.58 -31.76
CA GLY A 72 6.29 -8.30 -31.98
C GLY A 72 6.02 -7.27 -30.86
N GLY A 73 6.20 -5.98 -31.19
CA GLY A 73 5.96 -4.87 -30.25
C GLY A 73 4.52 -4.71 -29.76
N ARG A 74 3.54 -5.43 -30.34
CA ARG A 74 2.13 -5.42 -29.87
C ARG A 74 1.99 -6.03 -28.47
N PHE A 75 2.84 -6.97 -28.08
CA PHE A 75 2.78 -7.61 -26.76
C PHE A 75 3.18 -6.66 -25.61
N LEU A 76 4.15 -5.77 -25.86
CA LEU A 76 4.57 -4.72 -24.91
C LEU A 76 3.44 -3.69 -24.66
N ARG A 77 2.38 -3.70 -25.47
CA ARG A 77 1.18 -2.88 -25.29
C ARG A 77 0.11 -3.53 -24.40
N TRP A 78 0.30 -4.78 -23.97
CA TRP A 78 -0.68 -5.47 -23.14
C TRP A 78 -0.62 -4.97 -21.68
N ASN A 79 -1.78 -4.59 -21.13
CA ASN A 79 -1.93 -4.03 -19.78
C ASN A 79 -1.28 -4.84 -18.66
N PHE A 80 -1.19 -6.18 -18.78
CA PHE A 80 -0.54 -7.02 -17.77
C PHE A 80 0.97 -6.78 -17.70
N ILE A 81 1.63 -6.59 -18.84
CA ILE A 81 3.08 -6.39 -18.92
C ILE A 81 3.46 -4.96 -18.57
N GLN A 82 2.71 -3.97 -19.02
CA GLN A 82 2.91 -2.58 -18.62
C GLN A 82 2.75 -2.37 -17.11
N ARG A 83 1.91 -3.18 -16.44
CA ARG A 83 1.77 -3.13 -14.98
C ARG A 83 2.93 -3.77 -14.23
N ARG A 84 3.68 -4.69 -14.84
CA ARG A 84 4.82 -5.37 -14.18
C ARG A 84 6.18 -4.82 -14.60
N VAL A 85 6.27 -4.17 -15.75
CA VAL A 85 7.53 -3.68 -16.33
C VAL A 85 7.33 -2.24 -16.80
N SER A 86 8.10 -1.30 -16.24
CA SER A 86 8.05 0.10 -16.67
C SER A 86 8.68 0.23 -18.05
N ARG A 87 8.15 1.14 -18.89
CA ARG A 87 8.67 1.40 -20.24
C ARG A 87 10.13 1.84 -20.21
N ASP A 88 10.48 2.68 -19.24
CA ASP A 88 11.87 3.16 -19.07
C ASP A 88 12.84 2.00 -18.83
N ARG A 89 12.46 0.99 -18.05
CA ARG A 89 13.30 -0.21 -17.84
C ARG A 89 13.37 -1.08 -19.09
N LEU A 90 12.30 -1.17 -19.88
CA LEU A 90 12.33 -1.90 -21.15
C LEU A 90 13.26 -1.24 -22.17
N ASP A 91 13.25 0.08 -22.24
CA ASP A 91 14.11 0.86 -23.13
C ASP A 91 15.58 0.82 -22.66
N GLU A 92 15.81 0.87 -21.34
CA GLU A 92 17.13 0.70 -20.73
C GLU A 92 17.69 -0.72 -20.94
N TYR A 93 16.86 -1.76 -20.76
CA TYR A 93 17.24 -3.13 -21.06
C TYR A 93 17.44 -3.37 -22.56
N ALA A 94 16.65 -2.73 -23.43
CA ALA A 94 16.84 -2.78 -24.88
C ALA A 94 18.17 -2.12 -25.29
N ALA A 95 18.49 -0.96 -24.74
CA ALA A 95 19.76 -0.26 -24.99
C ALA A 95 20.98 -1.03 -24.48
N TRP A 96 20.86 -1.70 -23.33
CA TRP A 96 21.89 -2.60 -22.80
C TRP A 96 22.07 -3.85 -23.67
N PHE A 97 20.97 -4.41 -24.18
CA PHE A 97 20.98 -5.51 -25.15
C PHE A 97 21.66 -5.15 -26.47
N ASP A 98 21.51 -3.91 -26.92
CA ASP A 98 22.08 -3.44 -28.19
C ASP A 98 23.61 -3.33 -28.14
N ARG A 99 24.19 -3.12 -26.96
CA ARG A 99 25.65 -3.04 -26.79
C ARG A 99 26.31 -4.41 -26.60
N ARG A 100 25.67 -5.38 -25.92
CA ARG A 100 26.20 -6.75 -25.66
C ARG A 100 25.11 -7.83 -25.46
N GLY A 101 24.28 -8.07 -26.48
CA GLY A 101 23.06 -8.89 -26.36
C GLY A 101 23.21 -10.32 -25.83
N TRP A 102 24.34 -11.01 -26.05
CA TRP A 102 24.56 -12.35 -25.50
C TRP A 102 24.86 -12.33 -23.98
N MET A 103 25.62 -11.33 -23.51
CA MET A 103 25.87 -11.14 -22.07
C MET A 103 24.58 -10.81 -21.32
N ALA A 104 23.65 -10.14 -21.99
CA ALA A 104 22.40 -9.74 -21.38
C ALA A 104 21.43 -10.91 -21.17
N VAL A 105 21.41 -11.89 -22.09
CA VAL A 105 20.70 -13.17 -21.90
C VAL A 105 21.28 -13.95 -20.72
N ILE A 106 22.61 -14.02 -20.65
CA ILE A 106 23.30 -14.73 -19.56
C ILE A 106 23.04 -14.04 -18.22
N ALA A 107 23.22 -12.72 -18.14
CA ALA A 107 22.98 -11.95 -16.93
C ALA A 107 21.52 -12.03 -16.45
N ALA A 108 20.56 -12.06 -17.39
CA ALA A 108 19.16 -12.22 -17.04
C ALA A 108 18.87 -13.53 -16.29
N ARG A 109 19.72 -14.57 -16.42
CA ARG A 109 19.62 -15.76 -15.58
C ARG A 109 19.99 -15.51 -14.12
N PHE A 110 20.95 -14.63 -13.87
CA PHE A 110 21.42 -14.27 -12.54
C PHE A 110 20.53 -13.23 -11.86
N LEU A 111 19.70 -12.51 -12.61
CA LEU A 111 18.75 -11.53 -12.07
C LEU A 111 17.33 -12.13 -11.96
N PRO A 112 16.76 -12.22 -10.75
CA PRO A 112 15.40 -12.73 -10.57
C PRO A 112 14.36 -11.87 -11.29
N GLY A 113 13.46 -12.51 -12.04
CA GLY A 113 12.33 -11.85 -12.68
C GLY A 113 12.66 -11.02 -13.93
N THR A 114 13.93 -10.95 -14.36
CA THR A 114 14.32 -10.24 -15.58
C THR A 114 14.26 -11.14 -16.83
N ARG A 115 14.32 -12.47 -16.70
CA ARG A 115 14.35 -13.42 -17.83
C ARG A 115 13.19 -13.23 -18.81
N LEU A 116 11.96 -13.25 -18.29
CA LEU A 116 10.75 -13.11 -19.10
C LEU A 116 10.74 -11.79 -19.92
N PRO A 117 10.86 -10.59 -19.30
CA PRO A 117 10.86 -9.35 -20.08
C PRO A 117 12.06 -9.24 -21.02
N VAL A 118 13.24 -9.71 -20.61
CA VAL A 118 14.46 -9.68 -21.42
C VAL A 118 14.34 -10.56 -22.67
N TYR A 119 13.90 -11.80 -22.55
CA TYR A 119 13.81 -12.74 -23.68
C TYR A 119 12.70 -12.35 -24.65
N LEU A 120 11.57 -11.88 -24.12
CA LEU A 120 10.46 -11.35 -24.92
C LEU A 120 10.88 -10.09 -25.68
N ALA A 121 11.56 -9.15 -25.02
CA ALA A 121 12.07 -7.94 -25.67
C ALA A 121 13.09 -8.27 -26.75
N ALA A 122 14.03 -9.21 -26.49
CA ALA A 122 15.01 -9.67 -27.47
C ALA A 122 14.34 -10.28 -28.72
N GLY A 123 13.22 -11.01 -28.55
CA GLY A 123 12.39 -11.52 -29.64
C GLY A 123 11.68 -10.40 -30.41
N ALA A 124 11.01 -9.50 -29.69
CA ALA A 124 10.22 -8.40 -30.26
C ALA A 124 11.07 -7.39 -31.05
N LEU A 125 12.33 -7.18 -30.65
CA LEU A 125 13.30 -6.33 -31.36
C LEU A 125 13.94 -7.03 -32.59
N GLY A 126 13.45 -8.22 -32.96
CA GLY A 126 13.81 -8.89 -34.21
C GLY A 126 15.26 -9.41 -34.27
N ARG A 127 15.95 -9.51 -33.13
CA ARG A 127 17.38 -9.84 -33.07
C ARG A 127 17.69 -11.24 -33.65
N ARG A 128 18.93 -11.43 -34.11
CA ARG A 128 19.38 -12.64 -34.82
C ARG A 128 19.25 -13.87 -33.91
N ALA A 129 18.43 -14.84 -34.34
CA ALA A 129 18.14 -16.09 -33.60
C ALA A 129 19.40 -16.80 -33.10
N ARG A 130 20.47 -16.82 -33.91
CA ARG A 130 21.73 -17.50 -33.59
C ARG A 130 22.40 -16.96 -32.32
N GLY A 131 22.40 -15.65 -32.12
CA GLY A 131 23.03 -15.03 -30.95
C GLY A 131 22.25 -15.31 -29.66
N PHE A 132 20.92 -15.29 -29.74
CA PHE A 132 20.06 -15.64 -28.60
C PHE A 132 20.17 -17.12 -28.25
N VAL A 133 20.05 -18.01 -29.25
CA VAL A 133 20.14 -19.47 -29.06
C VAL A 133 21.48 -19.85 -28.44
N PHE A 134 22.59 -19.29 -28.93
CA PHE A 134 23.90 -19.53 -28.36
C PHE A 134 24.00 -19.08 -26.90
N ALA A 135 23.51 -17.88 -26.60
CA ALA A 135 23.55 -17.35 -25.24
C ALA A 135 22.65 -18.13 -24.27
N ALA A 136 21.44 -18.50 -24.71
CA ALA A 136 20.50 -19.32 -23.95
C ALA A 136 21.06 -20.73 -23.70
N LEU A 137 21.69 -21.33 -24.71
CA LEU A 137 22.36 -22.63 -24.59
C LEU A 137 23.48 -22.57 -23.57
N LEU A 138 24.41 -21.61 -23.72
CA LEU A 138 25.54 -21.44 -22.80
C LEU A 138 25.06 -21.19 -21.36
N ALA A 139 24.04 -20.34 -21.21
CA ALA A 139 23.44 -20.07 -19.90
C ALA A 139 22.79 -21.32 -19.30
N ALA A 140 22.09 -22.14 -20.09
CA ALA A 140 21.48 -23.41 -19.65
C ALA A 140 22.52 -24.45 -19.26
N VAL A 141 23.58 -24.62 -20.05
CA VAL A 141 24.67 -25.57 -19.77
C VAL A 141 25.43 -25.20 -18.50
N LEU A 142 25.63 -23.90 -18.24
CA LEU A 142 26.35 -23.46 -17.04
C LEU A 142 25.47 -23.47 -15.79
N TRP A 143 24.23 -22.96 -15.88
CA TRP A 143 23.38 -22.75 -14.72
C TRP A 143 22.68 -24.01 -14.24
N THR A 144 22.11 -24.80 -15.15
CA THR A 144 21.24 -25.92 -14.78
C THR A 144 21.99 -27.02 -14.02
N PRO A 145 23.18 -27.50 -14.46
CA PRO A 145 23.94 -28.47 -13.69
C PRO A 145 24.47 -27.90 -12.37
N ALA A 146 24.86 -26.62 -12.35
CA ALA A 146 25.36 -25.97 -11.14
C ALA A 146 24.28 -25.90 -10.04
N LEU A 147 23.06 -25.46 -10.41
CA LEU A 147 21.94 -25.38 -9.47
C LEU A 147 21.51 -26.77 -8.98
N ILE A 148 21.34 -27.73 -9.89
CA ILE A 148 20.93 -29.10 -9.54
C ILE A 148 22.00 -29.77 -8.67
N GLY A 149 23.28 -29.63 -9.02
CA GLY A 149 24.39 -30.17 -8.24
C GLY A 149 24.47 -29.56 -6.84
N LEU A 150 24.31 -28.24 -6.72
CA LEU A 150 24.26 -27.55 -5.43
C LEU A 150 23.14 -28.09 -4.55
N VAL A 151 21.93 -28.25 -5.09
CA VAL A 151 20.78 -28.77 -4.34
C VAL A 151 20.93 -30.26 -4.03
N ALA A 152 21.52 -31.06 -4.90
CA ALA A 152 21.78 -32.48 -4.63
C ALA A 152 22.76 -32.68 -3.46
N VAL A 153 23.71 -31.76 -3.26
CA VAL A 153 24.66 -31.79 -2.14
C VAL A 153 24.05 -31.22 -0.85
N ILE A 154 23.35 -30.08 -0.93
CA ILE A 154 22.83 -29.35 0.24
C ILE A 154 21.45 -29.86 0.69
N GLY A 155 20.72 -30.53 -0.20
CA GLY A 155 19.35 -31.00 0.00
C GLY A 155 19.19 -32.10 1.06
N PRO A 156 20.02 -33.16 1.09
CA PRO A 156 19.84 -34.27 2.04
C PRO A 156 19.87 -33.85 3.53
N PRO A 157 20.76 -32.92 3.98
CA PRO A 157 20.68 -32.34 5.32
C PRO A 157 19.36 -31.65 5.67
N ILE A 158 18.67 -31.07 4.68
CA ILE A 158 17.37 -30.38 4.85
C ILE A 158 16.21 -31.38 4.81
N GLN A 159 16.31 -32.40 3.96
CA GLN A 159 15.27 -33.40 3.73
C GLN A 159 15.16 -34.41 4.89
N ARG A 160 16.29 -34.91 5.42
CA ARG A 160 16.30 -35.95 6.47
C ARG A 160 15.51 -35.57 7.74
N PRO A 161 15.60 -34.33 8.28
CA PRO A 161 14.74 -33.91 9.39
C PRO A 161 13.25 -33.93 9.02
N LEU A 162 12.89 -33.44 7.83
CA LEU A 162 11.50 -33.37 7.38
C LEU A 162 10.90 -34.77 7.22
N GLU A 163 11.65 -35.73 6.68
CA GLU A 163 11.23 -37.13 6.58
C GLU A 163 10.97 -37.78 7.94
N ARG A 164 11.78 -37.43 8.95
CA ARG A 164 11.57 -37.93 10.33
C ARG A 164 10.30 -37.39 10.97
N PHE A 165 9.91 -36.15 10.66
CA PHE A 165 8.75 -35.50 11.28
C PHE A 165 7.43 -35.74 10.53
N PHE A 166 7.47 -35.73 9.19
CA PHE A 166 6.27 -35.80 8.34
C PHE A 166 6.12 -37.13 7.59
N GLY A 167 7.04 -38.07 7.80
CA GLY A 167 7.12 -39.32 7.03
C GLY A 167 7.91 -39.16 5.73
N GLY A 168 8.34 -40.29 5.16
CA GLY A 168 8.99 -40.31 3.84
C GLY A 168 8.00 -40.06 2.69
N GLY A 169 8.52 -39.80 1.49
CA GLY A 169 7.72 -39.64 0.27
C GLY A 169 7.59 -38.21 -0.23
N TRP A 170 6.64 -37.97 -1.15
CA TRP A 170 6.51 -36.72 -1.90
C TRP A 170 6.21 -35.50 -1.03
N ILE A 171 5.61 -35.69 0.15
CA ILE A 171 5.31 -34.60 1.09
C ILE A 171 6.60 -34.02 1.68
N ALA A 172 7.51 -34.88 2.19
CA ALA A 172 8.80 -34.42 2.72
C ALA A 172 9.69 -33.81 1.63
N LEU A 173 9.67 -34.39 0.42
CA LEU A 173 10.36 -33.84 -0.73
C LEU A 173 9.80 -32.45 -1.12
N GLY A 174 8.48 -32.30 -1.17
CA GLY A 174 7.82 -31.04 -1.47
C GLY A 174 8.12 -29.96 -0.42
N LEU A 175 8.09 -30.32 0.87
CA LEU A 175 8.48 -29.42 1.96
C LEU A 175 9.96 -29.01 1.86
N ALA A 176 10.86 -29.97 1.59
CA ALA A 176 12.28 -29.69 1.40
C ALA A 176 12.51 -28.73 0.21
N ALA A 177 11.78 -28.93 -0.89
CA ALA A 177 11.84 -28.06 -2.06
C ALA A 177 11.38 -26.63 -1.73
N VAL A 178 10.29 -26.49 -0.97
CA VAL A 178 9.82 -25.18 -0.49
C VAL A 178 10.85 -24.52 0.43
N VAL A 179 11.45 -25.26 1.36
CA VAL A 179 12.47 -24.73 2.27
C VAL A 179 13.71 -24.26 1.50
N VAL A 180 14.25 -25.08 0.60
CA VAL A 180 15.39 -24.70 -0.25
C VAL A 180 15.05 -23.48 -1.11
N PHE A 181 13.86 -23.45 -1.71
CA PHE A 181 13.40 -22.29 -2.49
C PHE A 181 13.34 -21.02 -1.64
N VAL A 182 12.79 -21.10 -0.42
CA VAL A 182 12.74 -19.96 0.51
C VAL A 182 14.16 -19.51 0.90
N ILE A 183 15.08 -20.43 1.20
CA ILE A 183 16.47 -20.12 1.52
C ILE A 183 17.14 -19.39 0.35
N VAL A 184 17.02 -19.90 -0.87
CA VAL A 184 17.58 -19.26 -2.07
C VAL A 184 17.03 -17.84 -2.23
N ARG A 185 15.71 -17.65 -2.08
CA ARG A 185 15.09 -16.31 -2.14
C ARG A 185 15.55 -15.38 -1.03
N ILE A 186 15.84 -15.89 0.17
CA ILE A 186 16.40 -15.09 1.27
C ILE A 186 17.84 -14.69 0.96
N ILE A 187 18.67 -15.61 0.46
CA ILE A 187 20.05 -15.32 0.07
C ILE A 187 20.07 -14.28 -1.04
N GLU A 188 19.35 -14.51 -2.14
CA GLU A 188 19.20 -13.56 -3.25
C GLU A 188 18.75 -12.18 -2.74
N GLY A 189 17.76 -12.16 -1.86
CA GLY A 189 17.24 -10.95 -1.25
C GLY A 189 18.22 -10.25 -0.31
N THR A 190 19.22 -10.93 0.27
CA THR A 190 20.14 -10.34 1.26
C THR A 190 21.50 -9.95 0.68
N LEU A 191 21.80 -10.34 -0.56
CA LEU A 191 23.05 -9.98 -1.25
C LEU A 191 23.13 -8.48 -1.59
N THR A 192 22.00 -7.82 -1.83
CA THR A 192 21.96 -6.38 -2.14
C THR A 192 21.55 -5.56 -0.93
N GLU A 193 22.08 -4.34 -0.81
CA GLU A 193 21.68 -3.44 0.28
C GLU A 193 20.16 -3.17 0.27
N ARG A 194 19.62 -2.89 -0.92
CA ARG A 194 18.19 -2.72 -1.14
C ARG A 194 17.38 -3.95 -0.75
N GLY A 195 17.81 -5.13 -1.17
CA GLY A 195 17.12 -6.37 -0.83
C GLY A 195 17.09 -6.64 0.67
N ARG A 196 18.19 -6.36 1.38
CA ARG A 196 18.24 -6.42 2.86
C ARG A 196 17.20 -5.49 3.48
N ALA A 197 17.13 -4.25 3.01
CA ALA A 197 16.14 -3.28 3.49
C ALA A 197 14.70 -3.72 3.19
N GLU A 198 14.44 -4.27 2.00
CA GLU A 198 13.14 -4.84 1.62
C GLU A 198 12.75 -6.03 2.51
N MET A 199 13.69 -6.91 2.84
CA MET A 199 13.44 -8.04 3.72
C MET A 199 13.16 -7.58 5.15
N ILE A 200 13.97 -6.67 5.69
CA ILE A 200 13.72 -6.07 7.00
C ILE A 200 12.34 -5.40 7.03
N ALA A 201 11.95 -4.68 5.97
CA ALA A 201 10.62 -4.10 5.87
C ALA A 201 9.52 -5.16 5.88
N LYS A 202 9.65 -6.26 5.11
CA LYS A 202 8.69 -7.37 5.09
C LYS A 202 8.54 -8.03 6.48
N VAL A 203 9.65 -8.37 7.14
CA VAL A 203 9.63 -8.96 8.50
C VAL A 203 9.05 -7.96 9.50
N SER A 204 9.45 -6.69 9.42
CA SER A 204 8.96 -5.64 10.33
C SER A 204 7.44 -5.49 10.27
N ARG A 205 6.85 -5.62 9.06
CA ARG A 205 5.41 -5.56 8.88
C ARG A 205 4.65 -6.78 9.42
N VAL A 206 5.33 -7.87 9.80
CA VAL A 206 4.69 -9.02 10.45
C VAL A 206 4.41 -8.72 11.92
N TYR A 207 5.35 -8.13 12.65
CA TYR A 207 5.18 -7.85 14.08
C TYR A 207 4.75 -6.41 14.40
N ARG A 208 4.98 -5.45 13.50
CA ARG A 208 4.45 -4.08 13.62
C ARG A 208 3.06 -4.02 13.03
N TRP A 209 2.07 -4.26 13.89
CA TRP A 209 0.66 -4.33 13.51
C TRP A 209 0.11 -3.03 12.90
N GLU A 210 0.74 -1.87 13.15
CA GLU A 210 0.40 -0.59 12.49
C GLU A 210 0.48 -0.67 10.94
N PHE A 211 1.25 -1.62 10.39
CA PHE A 211 1.40 -1.82 8.94
C PHE A 211 0.66 -3.05 8.39
N TRP A 212 -0.16 -3.70 9.22
CA TRP A 212 -0.92 -4.87 8.80
C TRP A 212 -1.93 -4.51 7.71
N PRO A 213 -2.27 -5.46 6.82
CA PRO A 213 -3.39 -5.29 5.92
C PRO A 213 -4.67 -4.98 6.72
N MET A 214 -5.44 -3.99 6.28
CA MET A 214 -6.66 -3.55 6.97
C MET A 214 -7.59 -4.74 7.29
N TRP A 215 -7.79 -5.66 6.34
CA TRP A 215 -8.68 -6.81 6.54
C TRP A 215 -8.23 -7.74 7.69
N VAL A 216 -6.92 -7.87 7.94
CA VAL A 216 -6.40 -8.63 9.10
C VAL A 216 -6.68 -7.86 10.38
N PHE A 217 -6.34 -6.57 10.39
CA PHE A 217 -6.46 -5.72 11.58
C PHE A 217 -7.92 -5.52 12.02
N TYR A 218 -8.89 -5.40 11.11
CA TYR A 218 -10.30 -5.24 11.49
C TYR A 218 -11.08 -6.56 11.58
N ALA A 219 -10.49 -7.72 11.25
CA ALA A 219 -11.21 -9.00 11.35
C ALA A 219 -11.75 -9.26 12.77
N PRO A 220 -10.99 -9.03 13.87
CA PRO A 220 -11.49 -9.22 15.23
C PRO A 220 -12.60 -8.24 15.64
N LEU A 221 -12.76 -7.12 14.94
CA LEU A 221 -13.82 -6.15 15.19
C LEU A 221 -15.19 -6.62 14.68
N VAL A 222 -15.22 -7.49 13.66
CA VAL A 222 -16.48 -7.93 13.04
C VAL A 222 -17.43 -8.62 14.04
N PRO A 223 -17.00 -9.60 14.85
CA PRO A 223 -17.85 -10.21 15.86
C PRO A 223 -18.40 -9.20 16.89
N TRP A 224 -17.58 -8.21 17.27
CA TRP A 224 -17.98 -7.15 18.20
C TRP A 224 -19.09 -6.26 17.62
N ILE A 225 -18.96 -5.84 16.37
CA ILE A 225 -19.99 -5.07 15.67
C ILE A 225 -21.29 -5.88 15.53
N ILE A 226 -21.20 -7.17 15.20
CA ILE A 226 -22.37 -8.06 15.12
C ILE A 226 -23.08 -8.12 16.47
N TRP A 227 -22.33 -8.32 17.55
CA TRP A 227 -22.88 -8.33 18.91
C TRP A 227 -23.56 -7.02 19.27
N LEU A 228 -22.93 -5.86 18.98
CA LEU A 228 -23.54 -4.54 19.18
C LEU A 228 -24.81 -4.35 18.36
N ALA A 229 -24.81 -4.78 17.10
CA ALA A 229 -25.97 -4.72 16.22
C ALA A 229 -27.16 -5.53 16.75
N ILE A 230 -26.90 -6.72 17.31
CA ILE A 230 -27.91 -7.55 17.97
C ILE A 230 -28.41 -6.86 19.25
N ARG A 231 -27.49 -6.44 20.13
CA ARG A 231 -27.79 -5.79 21.41
C ARG A 231 -28.65 -4.54 21.24
N HIS A 232 -28.36 -3.72 20.23
CA HIS A 232 -29.08 -2.49 19.95
C HIS A 232 -30.20 -2.64 18.91
N ARG A 233 -30.46 -3.86 18.41
CA ARG A 233 -31.50 -4.17 17.43
C ARG A 233 -31.44 -3.25 16.20
N GLY A 234 -30.29 -3.19 15.54
CA GLY A 234 -30.11 -2.36 14.35
C GLY A 234 -28.70 -2.40 13.78
N LEU A 235 -28.53 -3.07 12.64
CA LEU A 235 -27.23 -3.19 11.95
C LEU A 235 -26.70 -1.84 11.46
N THR A 236 -27.57 -0.98 10.93
CA THR A 236 -27.20 0.33 10.37
C THR A 236 -27.28 1.45 11.40
N LEU A 237 -27.46 1.13 12.68
CA LEU A 237 -27.64 2.12 13.75
C LEU A 237 -26.53 3.18 13.84
N PRO A 238 -25.24 2.88 13.56
CA PRO A 238 -24.20 3.90 13.51
C PRO A 238 -24.48 5.07 12.55
N THR A 239 -25.29 4.87 11.50
CA THR A 239 -25.68 5.95 10.57
C THR A 239 -26.58 7.02 11.22
N ALA A 240 -27.20 6.72 12.36
CA ALA A 240 -27.95 7.68 13.15
C ALA A 240 -27.10 8.38 14.23
N ALA A 241 -25.79 8.09 14.30
CA ALA A 241 -24.93 8.68 15.32
C ALA A 241 -24.76 10.21 15.14
N ASN A 242 -24.73 10.68 13.89
CA ASN A 242 -24.67 12.11 13.56
C ASN A 242 -25.80 12.51 12.61
N PRO A 243 -27.03 12.77 13.10
CA PRO A 243 -28.17 13.12 12.24
C PRO A 243 -27.94 14.37 11.36
N GLY A 244 -27.02 15.25 11.77
CA GLY A 244 -26.66 16.44 11.01
C GLY A 244 -25.83 16.14 9.75
N ILE A 245 -25.23 14.95 9.65
CA ILE A 245 -24.40 14.54 8.51
C ILE A 245 -25.15 13.48 7.69
N PRO A 246 -25.21 13.58 6.35
CA PRO A 246 -25.81 12.55 5.51
C PRO A 246 -25.25 11.14 5.84
N LEU A 247 -26.15 10.18 6.05
CA LEU A 247 -25.83 8.81 6.49
C LEU A 247 -24.99 8.73 7.79
N GLY A 248 -25.00 9.75 8.64
CA GLY A 248 -24.18 9.84 9.85
C GLY A 248 -22.69 10.08 9.58
N GLY A 249 -22.35 10.27 8.32
CA GLY A 249 -20.99 10.30 7.83
C GLY A 249 -20.40 8.91 7.54
N TRP A 250 -21.17 8.11 6.81
CA TRP A 250 -20.78 6.75 6.45
C TRP A 250 -20.05 6.66 5.10
N VAL A 251 -20.43 7.47 4.13
CA VAL A 251 -19.84 7.47 2.79
C VAL A 251 -20.25 8.73 2.01
N GLY A 252 -19.32 9.29 1.24
CA GLY A 252 -19.62 10.31 0.23
C GLY A 252 -19.92 11.70 0.80
N GLU A 253 -19.49 12.01 2.02
CA GLU A 253 -19.61 13.34 2.60
C GLU A 253 -18.85 14.40 1.80
N SER A 254 -19.47 15.56 1.63
CA SER A 254 -18.84 16.78 1.14
C SER A 254 -18.03 17.41 2.26
N LYS A 255 -16.70 17.51 2.08
CA LYS A 255 -15.82 18.15 3.07
C LYS A 255 -16.18 19.61 3.27
N ALA A 256 -16.54 20.31 2.19
CA ALA A 256 -16.93 21.71 2.26
C ALA A 256 -18.18 21.92 3.12
N ASP A 257 -19.21 21.09 2.94
CA ASP A 257 -20.49 21.28 3.62
C ASP A 257 -20.41 20.98 5.10
N ILE A 258 -19.55 20.03 5.49
CA ILE A 258 -19.23 19.76 6.89
C ILE A 258 -18.48 20.94 7.50
N LEU A 259 -17.44 21.46 6.83
CA LEU A 259 -16.63 22.57 7.35
C LEU A 259 -17.46 23.86 7.48
N ARG A 260 -18.34 24.17 6.52
CA ARG A 260 -19.21 25.36 6.55
C ARG A 260 -20.21 25.37 7.72
N ARG A 261 -20.44 24.23 8.36
CA ARG A 261 -21.30 24.10 9.55
C ARG A 261 -20.56 24.29 10.86
N LEU A 262 -19.24 24.47 10.80
CA LEU A 262 -18.42 24.85 11.93
C LEU A 262 -18.23 26.38 11.97
N PRO A 263 -17.90 26.95 13.14
CA PRO A 263 -17.58 28.36 13.26
C PRO A 263 -16.45 28.76 12.30
N ALA A 264 -16.66 29.83 11.53
CA ALA A 264 -15.76 30.27 10.47
C ALA A 264 -14.36 30.61 10.99
N GLU A 265 -14.27 31.14 12.21
CA GLU A 265 -13.00 31.47 12.87
C GLU A 265 -12.19 30.24 13.32
N SER A 266 -12.81 29.06 13.33
CA SER A 266 -12.18 27.81 13.77
C SER A 266 -11.77 26.91 12.61
N ILE A 267 -12.06 27.26 11.35
CA ILE A 267 -11.73 26.45 10.17
C ILE A 267 -10.69 27.12 9.29
N ALA A 268 -9.93 26.30 8.55
CA ALA A 268 -9.18 26.82 7.41
C ALA A 268 -10.15 27.25 6.32
N ALA A 269 -10.15 28.54 5.97
CA ALA A 269 -10.99 29.12 4.93
C ALA A 269 -10.91 28.27 3.64
N CYS A 270 -12.06 27.90 3.09
CA CYS A 270 -12.11 26.99 1.96
C CYS A 270 -13.30 27.24 1.05
N GLU A 271 -13.14 26.87 -0.21
CA GLU A 271 -14.18 26.98 -1.22
C GLU A 271 -14.13 25.84 -2.23
N VAL A 272 -15.32 25.43 -2.70
CA VAL A 272 -15.49 24.38 -3.71
C VAL A 272 -15.24 24.95 -5.09
N ILE A 273 -14.43 24.23 -5.87
CA ILE A 273 -14.22 24.46 -7.30
C ILE A 273 -15.06 23.42 -8.03
N PRO A 274 -16.18 23.80 -8.67
CA PRO A 274 -17.05 22.86 -9.36
C PRO A 274 -16.30 22.08 -10.44
N ASP A 275 -16.70 20.83 -10.70
CA ASP A 275 -16.21 20.10 -11.87
C ASP A 275 -16.69 20.76 -13.18
N GLY A 276 -15.89 20.61 -14.25
CA GLY A 276 -16.20 21.22 -15.54
C GLY A 276 -14.97 21.41 -16.44
N PRO A 277 -15.12 22.14 -17.56
CA PRO A 277 -14.01 22.54 -18.43
C PRO A 277 -12.91 23.26 -17.63
N ILE A 278 -11.63 23.03 -18.00
CA ILE A 278 -10.48 23.52 -17.25
C ILE A 278 -10.49 25.05 -17.09
N GLU A 279 -10.95 25.77 -18.10
CA GLU A 279 -11.07 27.22 -18.11
C GLU A 279 -12.02 27.72 -17.01
N ASN A 280 -13.19 27.07 -16.88
CA ASN A 280 -14.17 27.41 -15.85
C ASN A 280 -13.65 27.07 -14.44
N ARG A 281 -12.93 25.95 -14.32
CA ARG A 281 -12.34 25.53 -13.04
C ARG A 281 -11.23 26.48 -12.59
N LEU A 282 -10.42 26.96 -13.53
CA LEU A 282 -9.40 27.97 -13.26
C LEU A 282 -10.00 29.32 -12.90
N SER A 283 -11.05 29.77 -13.59
CA SER A 283 -11.79 30.99 -13.21
C SER A 283 -12.34 30.88 -11.79
N ALA A 284 -13.03 29.78 -11.48
CA ALA A 284 -13.56 29.54 -10.14
C ALA A 284 -12.45 29.48 -9.07
N PHE A 285 -11.29 28.91 -9.40
CA PHE A 285 -10.12 28.91 -8.52
C PHE A 285 -9.60 30.34 -8.27
N ASP A 286 -9.39 31.14 -9.32
CA ASP A 286 -8.87 32.51 -9.22
C ASP A 286 -9.86 33.44 -8.46
N GLU A 287 -11.17 33.25 -8.69
CA GLU A 287 -12.24 33.93 -7.95
C GLU A 287 -12.24 33.55 -6.46
N ALA A 288 -12.08 32.26 -6.15
CA ALA A 288 -12.01 31.77 -4.78
C ALA A 288 -10.76 32.31 -4.05
N MET A 289 -9.60 32.33 -4.72
CA MET A 289 -8.37 32.93 -4.19
C MET A 289 -8.58 34.41 -3.82
N THR A 290 -9.26 35.16 -4.68
CA THR A 290 -9.55 36.59 -4.45
C THR A 290 -10.55 36.77 -3.30
N ARG A 291 -11.67 36.05 -3.32
CA ARG A 291 -12.76 36.20 -2.35
C ARG A 291 -12.35 35.81 -0.93
N LEU A 292 -11.56 34.75 -0.82
CA LEU A 292 -11.00 34.29 0.45
C LEU A 292 -9.72 35.01 0.84
N SER A 293 -9.24 35.96 0.01
CA SER A 293 -7.98 36.70 0.21
C SER A 293 -6.77 35.76 0.45
N LEU A 294 -6.71 34.66 -0.32
CA LEU A 294 -5.66 33.66 -0.20
C LEU A 294 -4.43 34.05 -1.03
N THR A 295 -3.26 33.75 -0.48
CA THR A 295 -1.98 33.80 -1.19
C THR A 295 -1.37 32.41 -1.23
N PHE A 296 -0.50 32.15 -2.22
CA PHE A 296 0.26 30.91 -2.23
C PHE A 296 1.19 30.82 -1.00
N PRO A 297 1.42 29.61 -0.46
CA PRO A 297 0.85 28.34 -0.92
C PRO A 297 -0.58 28.07 -0.42
N VAL A 298 -1.34 27.27 -1.16
CA VAL A 298 -2.69 26.80 -0.78
C VAL A 298 -2.80 25.28 -0.90
N ILE A 299 -3.84 24.69 -0.29
CA ILE A 299 -4.15 23.26 -0.45
C ILE A 299 -5.23 23.10 -1.52
N LEU A 300 -4.98 22.24 -2.51
CA LEU A 300 -6.02 21.66 -3.37
C LEU A 300 -6.28 20.21 -2.98
N LYS A 301 -7.55 19.85 -2.81
CA LYS A 301 -7.98 18.48 -2.51
C LYS A 301 -9.35 18.16 -3.12
N PRO A 302 -9.70 16.89 -3.38
CA PRO A 302 -11.05 16.52 -3.81
C PRO A 302 -12.08 16.78 -2.70
N ASN A 303 -13.24 17.34 -3.06
CA ASN A 303 -14.31 17.62 -2.12
C ASN A 303 -14.86 16.33 -1.48
N ALA A 304 -15.07 15.29 -2.30
CA ALA A 304 -15.37 13.93 -1.84
C ALA A 304 -14.13 13.03 -2.00
N GLY A 305 -13.69 12.36 -0.93
CA GLY A 305 -12.54 11.45 -1.00
C GLY A 305 -11.92 11.13 0.35
N GLU A 306 -11.24 10.00 0.45
CA GLU A 306 -10.64 9.48 1.69
C GLU A 306 -9.11 9.37 1.59
N ARG A 307 -8.47 9.23 2.75
CA ARG A 307 -7.04 8.87 2.89
C ARG A 307 -6.10 9.84 2.19
N GLY A 308 -6.42 11.13 2.16
CA GLY A 308 -5.56 12.17 1.58
C GLY A 308 -5.25 11.97 0.10
N SER A 309 -6.02 11.15 -0.62
CA SER A 309 -5.86 10.96 -2.06
C SER A 309 -6.14 12.28 -2.78
N GLY A 310 -5.21 12.71 -3.63
CA GLY A 310 -5.34 13.96 -4.38
C GLY A 310 -5.08 15.24 -3.57
N VAL A 311 -4.66 15.17 -2.30
CA VAL A 311 -4.27 16.38 -1.55
C VAL A 311 -2.89 16.86 -2.03
N ARG A 312 -2.79 18.10 -2.50
CA ARG A 312 -1.53 18.71 -2.97
C ARG A 312 -1.34 20.11 -2.38
N LEU A 313 -0.11 20.41 -1.96
CA LEU A 313 0.31 21.78 -1.64
C LEU A 313 0.67 22.48 -2.95
N ILE A 314 -0.02 23.56 -3.23
CA ILE A 314 0.11 24.31 -4.47
C ILE A 314 0.88 25.60 -4.17
N GLN A 315 2.03 25.75 -4.81
CA GLN A 315 2.90 26.92 -4.62
C GLN A 315 2.72 27.98 -5.72
N THR A 316 2.14 27.59 -6.86
CA THR A 316 1.99 28.46 -8.04
C THR A 316 0.67 28.19 -8.74
N ARG A 317 0.20 29.17 -9.53
CA ARG A 317 -0.99 29.01 -10.37
C ARG A 317 -0.84 27.88 -11.39
N GLN A 318 0.35 27.71 -11.97
CA GLN A 318 0.63 26.61 -12.89
C GLN A 318 0.46 25.24 -12.23
N ALA A 319 0.94 25.07 -10.99
CA ALA A 319 0.73 23.82 -10.25
C ALA A 319 -0.76 23.57 -9.94
N ALA A 320 -1.57 24.62 -9.80
CA ALA A 320 -3.02 24.52 -9.64
C ALA A 320 -3.68 23.98 -10.92
N GLU A 321 -3.31 24.52 -12.08
CA GLU A 321 -3.77 24.09 -13.40
C GLU A 321 -3.43 22.62 -13.69
N GLU A 322 -2.20 22.20 -13.40
CA GLU A 322 -1.80 20.80 -13.50
C GLU A 322 -2.66 19.88 -12.62
N TRP A 323 -2.96 20.30 -11.39
CA TRP A 323 -3.81 19.51 -10.51
C TRP A 323 -5.27 19.43 -10.98
N LEU A 324 -5.83 20.56 -11.42
CA LEU A 324 -7.22 20.66 -11.89
C LEU A 324 -7.44 19.90 -13.21
N SER A 325 -6.44 19.84 -14.08
CA SER A 325 -6.50 19.07 -15.34
C SER A 325 -6.39 17.56 -15.12
N GLN A 326 -5.67 17.13 -14.08
CA GLN A 326 -5.48 15.72 -13.76
C GLN A 326 -6.59 15.14 -12.87
N THR A 327 -7.28 15.98 -12.10
CA THR A 327 -8.29 15.56 -11.12
C THR A 327 -9.71 15.76 -11.65
N ARG A 328 -10.57 14.76 -11.53
CA ARG A 328 -11.99 14.85 -11.90
C ARG A 328 -12.90 14.94 -10.68
N GLY A 329 -14.04 15.62 -10.85
CA GLY A 329 -14.97 15.94 -9.76
C GLY A 329 -14.62 17.25 -9.04
N ASP A 330 -15.51 17.68 -8.15
CA ASP A 330 -15.38 18.93 -7.40
C ASP A 330 -14.06 18.99 -6.61
N GLY A 331 -13.31 20.07 -6.82
CA GLY A 331 -12.13 20.42 -6.04
C GLY A 331 -12.50 21.25 -4.81
N LEU A 332 -11.57 21.36 -3.88
CA LEU A 332 -11.64 22.27 -2.75
C LEU A 332 -10.30 23.00 -2.65
N VAL A 333 -10.32 24.32 -2.79
CA VAL A 333 -9.21 25.19 -2.38
C VAL A 333 -9.37 25.52 -0.91
N GLN A 334 -8.27 25.43 -0.17
CA GLN A 334 -8.26 25.67 1.27
C GLN A 334 -6.98 26.41 1.67
N ALA A 335 -7.13 27.36 2.60
CA ALA A 335 -6.01 28.08 3.21
C ALA A 335 -4.99 27.09 3.79
N TYR A 336 -3.71 27.33 3.51
CA TYR A 336 -2.65 26.49 4.05
C TYR A 336 -2.24 26.97 5.43
N HIS A 337 -2.40 26.09 6.43
CA HIS A 337 -1.82 26.30 7.75
C HIS A 337 -0.42 25.65 7.81
N PRO A 338 0.66 26.42 8.03
CA PRO A 338 2.04 25.90 7.96
C PRO A 338 2.36 24.84 9.02
N GLY A 339 1.70 24.90 10.18
CA GLY A 339 1.98 24.00 11.31
C GLY A 339 3.06 24.59 12.23
N PRO A 340 3.88 23.76 12.90
CA PRO A 340 4.37 22.46 12.41
C PRO A 340 3.53 21.25 12.81
N TYR A 341 2.53 21.44 13.68
CA TYR A 341 1.79 20.35 14.28
C TYR A 341 0.45 20.09 13.59
N GLU A 342 0.01 18.83 13.64
CA GLU A 342 -1.33 18.41 13.27
C GLU A 342 -1.82 17.41 14.32
N ALA A 343 -3.06 17.57 14.79
CA ALA A 343 -3.70 16.66 15.74
C ALA A 343 -5.02 16.14 15.17
N GLY A 344 -5.29 14.84 15.38
CA GLY A 344 -6.62 14.26 15.20
C GLY A 344 -7.34 14.19 16.54
N VAL A 345 -8.22 15.13 16.85
CA VAL A 345 -8.99 15.17 18.09
C VAL A 345 -10.30 14.41 17.88
N PHE A 346 -10.39 13.23 18.50
CA PHE A 346 -11.60 12.42 18.47
C PHE A 346 -12.54 12.87 19.59
N TYR A 347 -13.70 13.39 19.22
CA TYR A 347 -14.69 13.94 20.14
C TYR A 347 -15.95 13.09 20.15
N TYR A 348 -16.61 13.02 21.29
CA TYR A 348 -17.97 12.50 21.37
C TYR A 348 -18.82 13.23 22.42
N ARG A 349 -20.14 13.19 22.24
CA ARG A 349 -21.14 13.67 23.19
C ARG A 349 -22.37 12.78 23.11
N LEU A 350 -22.85 12.26 24.23
CA LEU A 350 -24.14 11.60 24.25
C LEU A 350 -25.25 12.64 24.02
N PRO A 351 -26.34 12.31 23.31
CA PRO A 351 -27.44 13.23 23.04
C PRO A 351 -27.98 14.01 24.25
N ASP A 352 -28.05 13.35 25.40
CA ASP A 352 -28.60 13.92 26.64
C ASP A 352 -27.54 14.69 27.47
N TRP A 353 -26.29 14.72 27.02
CA TRP A 353 -25.21 15.40 27.73
C TRP A 353 -25.12 16.88 27.33
N LYS A 354 -24.95 17.72 28.35
CA LYS A 354 -24.72 19.18 28.18
C LYS A 354 -23.35 19.50 27.59
N ARG A 355 -22.35 18.64 27.81
CA ARG A 355 -20.97 18.77 27.33
C ARG A 355 -20.47 17.42 26.81
N GLY A 356 -19.71 17.45 25.74
CA GLY A 356 -18.97 16.32 25.20
C GLY A 356 -17.61 16.15 25.85
N ARG A 357 -16.85 15.20 25.32
CA ARG A 357 -15.51 14.84 25.78
C ARG A 357 -14.58 14.53 24.63
N ILE A 358 -13.29 14.74 24.85
CA ILE A 358 -12.24 14.23 23.97
C ILE A 358 -11.99 12.76 24.32
N PHE A 359 -12.28 11.86 23.40
CA PHE A 359 -12.03 10.42 23.53
C PHE A 359 -10.54 10.09 23.40
N SER A 360 -9.87 10.72 22.43
CA SER A 360 -8.45 10.51 22.14
C SER A 360 -7.91 11.66 21.31
N ILE A 361 -6.60 11.92 21.39
CA ILE A 361 -5.90 12.78 20.44
C ILE A 361 -4.83 11.96 19.75
N THR A 362 -4.78 12.05 18.42
CA THR A 362 -3.68 11.56 17.60
C THR A 362 -2.71 12.69 17.33
N ASP A 363 -1.50 12.62 17.86
CA ASP A 363 -0.42 13.53 17.50
C ASP A 363 0.24 13.06 16.20
N LYS A 364 0.12 13.86 15.14
CA LYS A 364 0.55 13.48 13.79
C LYS A 364 1.91 14.08 13.47
N ARG A 365 2.95 13.27 13.58
CA ARG A 365 4.35 13.68 13.36
C ARG A 365 4.79 13.45 11.92
N PHE A 366 4.97 14.53 11.18
CA PHE A 366 5.54 14.50 9.83
C PHE A 366 6.97 13.98 9.86
N GLN A 367 7.25 12.99 9.01
CA GLN A 367 8.56 12.38 8.93
C GLN A 367 9.45 13.13 7.94
N TYR A 368 10.75 13.11 8.20
CA TYR A 368 11.78 13.75 7.39
C TYR A 368 12.87 12.75 7.04
N VAL A 369 13.46 12.92 5.87
CA VAL A 369 14.78 12.35 5.53
C VAL A 369 15.81 13.47 5.68
N VAL A 370 16.96 13.15 6.26
CA VAL A 370 18.08 14.08 6.41
C VAL A 370 19.16 13.67 5.41
N GLY A 371 19.62 14.62 4.60
CA GLY A 371 20.70 14.42 3.66
C GLY A 371 22.04 14.20 4.35
N ASN A 372 22.86 13.34 3.75
CA ASN A 372 24.23 13.08 4.17
C ASN A 372 25.27 13.52 3.12
N GLY A 373 24.84 14.16 2.02
CA GLY A 373 25.70 14.58 0.92
C GLY A 373 26.20 13.47 0.00
N GLU A 374 25.85 12.21 0.27
CA GLU A 374 26.40 11.06 -0.48
C GLU A 374 25.32 10.13 -1.03
N SER A 375 24.27 9.87 -0.25
CA SER A 375 23.24 8.88 -0.56
C SER A 375 22.06 9.52 -1.28
N THR A 376 21.56 8.83 -2.31
CA THR A 376 20.33 9.23 -2.99
C THR A 376 19.12 9.18 -2.06
N LEU A 377 18.08 9.95 -2.38
CA LEU A 377 16.81 9.92 -1.64
C LEU A 377 16.24 8.49 -1.55
N GLU A 378 16.30 7.70 -2.64
CA GLU A 378 15.84 6.30 -2.60
C GLU A 378 16.60 5.49 -1.55
N THR A 379 17.92 5.63 -1.50
CA THR A 379 18.79 4.93 -0.54
C THR A 379 18.45 5.34 0.89
N LEU A 380 18.29 6.64 1.14
CA LEU A 380 17.93 7.16 2.45
C LEU A 380 16.55 6.65 2.93
N ILE A 381 15.56 6.56 2.03
CA ILE A 381 14.25 5.99 2.34
C ILE A 381 14.36 4.51 2.77
N TRP A 382 15.13 3.70 2.05
CA TRP A 382 15.33 2.29 2.37
C TRP A 382 16.14 2.07 3.65
N ARG A 383 17.13 2.93 3.91
CA ARG A 383 17.91 2.93 5.15
C ARG A 383 17.10 3.40 6.36
N HIS A 384 16.10 4.25 6.17
CA HIS A 384 15.31 4.74 7.30
C HIS A 384 14.53 3.59 7.97
N PRO A 385 14.58 3.44 9.31
CA PRO A 385 13.96 2.31 10.03
C PRO A 385 12.44 2.23 9.85
N ARG A 386 11.76 3.39 9.85
CA ARG A 386 10.32 3.50 9.58
C ARG A 386 9.95 3.55 8.09
N LEU A 387 10.47 4.53 7.35
CA LEU A 387 10.02 4.82 5.98
C LEU A 387 10.15 3.64 5.02
N ARG A 388 11.12 2.73 5.24
CA ARG A 388 11.28 1.50 4.44
C ARG A 388 10.01 0.65 4.34
N MET A 389 9.17 0.65 5.38
CA MET A 389 7.91 -0.13 5.39
C MET A 389 6.86 0.44 4.43
N GLN A 390 7.02 1.70 4.03
CA GLN A 390 6.17 2.42 3.09
C GLN A 390 6.95 2.93 1.87
N ALA A 391 8.15 2.39 1.61
CA ALA A 391 9.02 2.85 0.53
C ALA A 391 8.32 2.93 -0.83
N LYS A 392 7.39 2.01 -1.13
CA LYS A 392 6.59 2.05 -2.37
C LYS A 392 5.77 3.34 -2.52
N VAL A 393 5.24 3.87 -1.43
CA VAL A 393 4.47 5.13 -1.41
C VAL A 393 5.39 6.31 -1.71
N PHE A 394 6.54 6.39 -1.04
CA PHE A 394 7.50 7.46 -1.26
C PHE A 394 8.13 7.41 -2.65
N ARG A 395 8.43 6.20 -3.16
CA ARG A 395 8.94 6.02 -4.54
C ARG A 395 7.97 6.50 -5.59
N LYS A 396 6.67 6.26 -5.41
CA LYS A 396 5.66 6.81 -6.32
C LYS A 396 5.57 8.33 -6.21
N ARG A 397 5.62 8.87 -4.99
CA ARG A 397 5.48 10.31 -4.74
C ARG A 397 6.67 11.13 -5.26
N PHE A 398 7.88 10.63 -5.04
CA PHE A 398 9.13 11.34 -5.33
C PHE A 398 9.85 10.75 -6.55
N HIS A 399 9.13 10.16 -7.50
CA HIS A 399 9.74 9.40 -8.60
C HIS A 399 10.80 10.20 -9.38
N ASP A 400 10.57 11.49 -9.63
CA ASP A 400 11.49 12.40 -10.31
C ASP A 400 12.69 12.86 -9.47
N GLN A 401 12.69 12.56 -8.17
CA GLN A 401 13.70 13.01 -7.21
C GLN A 401 14.43 11.86 -6.52
N LEU A 402 14.17 10.60 -6.92
CA LEU A 402 14.73 9.43 -6.23
C LEU A 402 16.26 9.37 -6.28
N ASP A 403 16.86 9.85 -7.37
CA ASP A 403 18.30 9.88 -7.58
C ASP A 403 18.96 11.15 -7.02
N ARG A 404 18.18 12.10 -6.52
CA ARG A 404 18.70 13.32 -5.89
C ARG A 404 19.48 12.95 -4.64
N VAL A 405 20.72 13.44 -4.54
CA VAL A 405 21.50 13.44 -3.32
C VAL A 405 21.18 14.73 -2.56
N LEU A 406 20.75 14.59 -1.31
CA LEU A 406 20.42 15.72 -0.44
C LEU A 406 21.69 16.22 0.27
N ASP A 407 21.84 17.53 0.38
CA ASP A 407 23.00 18.14 1.03
C ASP A 407 23.11 17.69 2.50
N PRO A 408 24.32 17.63 3.09
CA PRO A 408 24.48 17.31 4.50
C PRO A 408 23.61 18.20 5.39
N GLY A 409 22.70 17.59 6.16
CA GLY A 409 21.79 18.31 7.05
C GLY A 409 20.51 18.85 6.39
N GLU A 410 20.38 18.77 5.06
CA GLU A 410 19.14 19.13 4.36
C GLU A 410 17.98 18.24 4.83
N ARG A 411 16.85 18.83 5.23
CA ARG A 411 15.68 18.10 5.73
C ARG A 411 14.57 18.08 4.68
N MET A 412 14.33 16.91 4.09
CA MET A 412 13.23 16.70 3.15
C MET A 412 12.01 16.12 3.87
N ARG A 413 10.88 16.84 3.83
CA ARG A 413 9.61 16.38 4.40
C ARG A 413 9.01 15.28 3.54
N MET A 414 8.66 14.15 4.17
CA MET A 414 8.20 12.97 3.44
C MET A 414 6.71 12.96 3.13
N ALA A 415 5.89 13.72 3.86
CA ALA A 415 4.44 13.79 3.67
C ALA A 415 3.89 15.19 3.96
N VAL A 416 2.94 15.66 3.15
CA VAL A 416 2.27 16.97 3.31
C VAL A 416 1.05 16.87 4.23
N ALA A 417 0.26 15.81 4.07
CA ALA A 417 -0.97 15.56 4.82
C ALA A 417 -0.75 14.57 5.98
N GLY A 418 -1.39 14.81 7.13
CA GLY A 418 -1.29 13.97 8.32
C GLY A 418 -2.05 12.65 8.21
N ASN A 419 -1.59 11.79 7.30
CA ASN A 419 -2.14 10.46 7.07
C ASN A 419 -1.07 9.38 7.24
N HIS A 420 -1.39 8.37 8.07
CA HIS A 420 -0.53 7.22 8.34
C HIS A 420 -0.09 6.50 7.06
N CYS A 421 -1.03 6.18 6.16
CA CYS A 421 -0.70 5.42 4.94
C CYS A 421 0.16 6.23 3.95
N GLN A 422 0.27 7.55 4.15
CA GLN A 422 1.07 8.47 3.35
C GLN A 422 2.45 8.77 3.99
N GLY A 423 2.76 8.17 5.15
CA GLY A 423 4.07 8.28 5.80
C GLY A 423 4.10 9.04 7.11
N THR A 424 2.98 9.58 7.58
CA THR A 424 2.93 10.31 8.85
C THR A 424 2.97 9.32 10.02
N LEU A 425 3.78 9.62 11.03
CA LEU A 425 3.76 8.84 12.27
C LEU A 425 2.59 9.34 13.13
N PHE A 426 1.75 8.40 13.56
CA PHE A 426 0.70 8.68 14.53
C PHE A 426 1.19 8.28 15.91
N GLN A 427 1.02 9.16 16.88
CA GLN A 427 1.35 8.92 18.28
C GLN A 427 0.16 9.26 19.16
N ASP A 428 0.12 8.66 20.33
CA ASP A 428 -0.85 9.03 21.34
C ASP A 428 -0.58 10.45 21.84
N GLY A 429 -1.62 11.28 21.72
CA GLY A 429 -1.63 12.68 22.09
C GLY A 429 -2.34 12.93 23.42
N SER A 430 -2.55 11.93 24.28
CA SER A 430 -3.26 12.08 25.56
C SER A 430 -2.72 13.23 26.42
N ARG A 431 -1.40 13.47 26.39
CA ARG A 431 -0.74 14.61 27.06
C ARG A 431 -1.26 16.00 26.65
N LEU A 432 -1.87 16.10 25.46
CA LEU A 432 -2.43 17.33 24.91
C LEU A 432 -3.84 17.60 25.45
N ILE A 433 -4.49 16.61 26.05
CA ILE A 433 -5.85 16.75 26.57
C ILE A 433 -5.80 17.57 27.86
N THR A 434 -6.56 18.66 27.86
CA THR A 434 -6.76 19.56 29.00
C THR A 434 -8.24 19.95 29.09
N PRO A 435 -8.72 20.39 30.27
CA PRO A 435 -10.09 20.90 30.41
C PRO A 435 -10.40 22.05 29.46
N GLU A 436 -9.44 22.93 29.20
CA GLU A 436 -9.59 24.11 28.33
C GLU A 436 -9.75 23.71 26.86
N LEU A 437 -8.91 22.79 26.38
CA LEU A 437 -9.02 22.25 25.01
C LEU A 437 -10.33 21.49 24.84
N GLU A 438 -10.72 20.65 25.80
CA GLU A 438 -11.99 19.91 25.75
C GLU A 438 -13.20 20.86 25.70
N ALA A 439 -13.19 21.92 26.53
CA ALA A 439 -14.25 22.92 26.52
C ALA A 439 -14.35 23.65 25.17
N ARG A 440 -13.22 24.05 24.58
CA ARG A 440 -13.23 24.73 23.28
C ARG A 440 -13.67 23.80 22.14
N VAL A 441 -13.22 22.55 22.13
CA VAL A 441 -13.65 21.56 21.12
C VAL A 441 -15.14 21.26 21.27
N ASP A 442 -15.66 21.14 22.50
CA ASP A 442 -17.10 20.98 22.74
C ASP A 442 -17.91 22.18 22.24
N GLU A 443 -17.43 23.41 22.47
CA GLU A 443 -18.06 24.63 21.98
C GLU A 443 -18.17 24.61 20.45
N ILE A 444 -17.06 24.32 19.74
CA ILE A 444 -17.03 24.22 18.28
C ILE A 444 -17.99 23.11 17.80
N ALA A 445 -17.93 21.92 18.41
CA ALA A 445 -18.74 20.77 18.02
C ALA A 445 -20.25 21.01 18.20
N ARG A 446 -20.64 21.75 19.25
CA ARG A 446 -22.05 22.04 19.56
C ARG A 446 -22.71 23.01 18.58
N GLN A 447 -21.95 23.83 17.86
CA GLN A 447 -22.49 24.70 16.81
C GLN A 447 -22.94 23.90 15.58
N PHE A 448 -22.38 22.71 15.37
CA PHE A 448 -22.86 21.79 14.36
C PHE A 448 -24.09 21.03 14.90
N GLU A 449 -25.28 21.48 14.53
CA GLU A 449 -26.53 20.79 14.85
C GLU A 449 -26.56 19.34 14.33
N GLY A 450 -26.77 18.39 15.23
CA GLY A 450 -26.84 16.97 14.90
C GLY A 450 -25.48 16.27 14.77
N PHE A 451 -24.38 16.90 15.22
CA PHE A 451 -23.08 16.25 15.37
C PHE A 451 -22.84 15.80 16.83
N PHE A 452 -22.42 14.55 17.00
CA PHE A 452 -22.24 13.91 18.31
C PHE A 452 -20.95 13.11 18.42
N ILE A 453 -20.37 12.62 17.33
CA ILE A 453 -19.15 11.80 17.38
C ILE A 453 -18.36 11.90 16.08
N GLY A 454 -17.06 12.14 16.19
CA GLY A 454 -16.20 12.24 15.02
C GLY A 454 -14.79 12.72 15.35
N ARG A 455 -13.99 12.93 14.31
CA ARG A 455 -12.61 13.38 14.44
C ARG A 455 -12.39 14.72 13.77
N PHE A 456 -11.97 15.71 14.55
CA PHE A 456 -11.42 16.98 14.06
C PHE A 456 -9.95 16.79 13.73
N ASP A 457 -9.57 17.02 12.48
CA ASP A 457 -8.16 17.15 12.10
C ASP A 457 -7.81 18.64 12.17
N ILE A 458 -6.93 19.00 13.11
CA ILE A 458 -6.60 20.38 13.48
C ILE A 458 -5.11 20.63 13.23
N ARG A 459 -4.81 21.77 12.60
CA ARG A 459 -3.45 22.32 12.49
C ARG A 459 -3.26 23.43 13.53
N TYR A 460 -2.06 23.47 14.09
CA TYR A 460 -1.65 24.45 15.10
C TYR A 460 -0.13 24.65 15.06
N SER A 461 0.31 25.76 15.64
CA SER A 461 1.69 26.24 15.66
C SER A 461 2.33 26.07 17.03
N ASP A 462 1.54 26.21 18.10
CA ASP A 462 2.03 26.16 19.49
C ASP A 462 1.28 25.15 20.36
N GLU A 463 2.02 24.26 21.04
CA GLU A 463 1.43 23.18 21.84
C GLU A 463 0.73 23.73 23.11
N GLU A 464 1.27 24.78 23.72
CA GLU A 464 0.67 25.38 24.93
C GLU A 464 -0.63 26.13 24.59
N ALA A 465 -0.64 26.91 23.51
CA ALA A 465 -1.83 27.57 22.99
C ALA A 465 -2.91 26.54 22.62
N PHE A 466 -2.54 25.47 21.92
CA PHE A 466 -3.44 24.37 21.58
C PHE A 466 -4.07 23.76 22.83
N ARG A 467 -3.25 23.41 23.84
CA ARG A 467 -3.71 22.91 25.14
C ARG A 467 -4.58 23.93 25.88
N ALA A 468 -4.41 25.22 25.67
CA ALA A 468 -5.27 26.24 26.26
C ALA A 468 -6.55 26.53 25.45
N GLY A 469 -6.86 25.73 24.43
CA GLY A 469 -8.02 25.94 23.56
C GLY A 469 -7.87 27.11 22.58
N ARG A 470 -6.63 27.51 22.25
CA ARG A 470 -6.29 28.55 21.27
C ARG A 470 -5.55 27.93 20.09
N ASP A 471 -5.40 28.66 18.98
CA ASP A 471 -4.65 28.21 17.80
C ASP A 471 -5.18 26.87 17.23
N LEU A 472 -6.49 26.81 16.98
CA LEU A 472 -7.21 25.62 16.55
C LEU A 472 -7.72 25.81 15.11
N CYS A 473 -6.89 25.53 14.12
CA CYS A 473 -7.32 25.59 12.72
C CYS A 473 -7.83 24.22 12.25
N VAL A 474 -9.15 24.01 12.28
CA VAL A 474 -9.79 22.78 11.79
C VAL A 474 -9.68 22.72 10.26
N ILE A 475 -8.98 21.71 9.76
CA ILE A 475 -8.79 21.48 8.31
C ILE A 475 -9.74 20.44 7.73
N GLU A 476 -10.27 19.56 8.59
CA GLU A 476 -11.23 18.51 8.25
C GLU A 476 -11.99 18.04 9.50
N LEU A 477 -13.28 17.75 9.34
CA LEU A 477 -14.09 17.05 10.35
C LEU A 477 -14.65 15.78 9.69
N ASN A 478 -14.46 14.65 10.36
CA ASN A 478 -14.89 13.35 9.87
C ASN A 478 -16.00 12.79 10.76
N GLY A 479 -17.08 12.26 10.16
CA GLY A 479 -18.25 11.74 10.88
C GLY A 479 -18.06 10.34 11.49
N ALA A 480 -19.13 9.53 11.47
CA ALA A 480 -19.24 8.25 12.19
C ALA A 480 -18.22 7.19 11.77
N THR A 481 -17.71 7.25 10.54
CA THR A 481 -16.69 6.30 10.05
C THR A 481 -15.26 6.72 10.35
N SER A 482 -15.07 7.90 10.96
CA SER A 482 -13.76 8.29 11.43
C SER A 482 -13.31 7.36 12.54
N GLU A 483 -12.04 6.96 12.49
CA GLU A 483 -11.41 6.19 13.56
C GLU A 483 -10.54 7.11 14.43
N SER A 484 -10.48 6.75 15.71
CA SER A 484 -9.49 7.20 16.66
C SER A 484 -8.14 6.67 16.19
N THR A 485 -7.30 7.53 15.62
CA THR A 485 -6.08 7.12 14.89
C THR A 485 -4.83 7.04 15.78
N ASN A 486 -4.92 7.39 17.06
CA ASN A 486 -3.84 7.15 18.04
C ASN A 486 -3.64 5.66 18.26
N ILE A 487 -4.64 4.84 17.90
CA ILE A 487 -4.52 3.38 17.87
C ILE A 487 -3.40 2.89 16.96
N TYR A 488 -2.76 3.73 16.13
CA TYR A 488 -1.59 3.37 15.32
C TYR A 488 -0.26 3.77 15.98
N ASP A 489 -0.25 4.20 17.24
CA ASP A 489 1.01 4.48 17.95
C ASP A 489 1.86 3.19 18.03
N PRO A 490 3.10 3.19 17.52
CA PRO A 490 3.99 2.03 17.58
C PRO A 490 4.31 1.58 19.02
N LYS A 491 4.05 2.40 20.04
CA LYS A 491 4.19 2.06 21.46
C LYS A 491 3.00 1.29 22.02
N PHE A 492 1.85 1.30 21.34
CA PHE A 492 0.68 0.58 21.82
C PHE A 492 0.86 -0.94 21.64
N SER A 493 0.36 -1.69 22.62
CA SER A 493 0.07 -3.11 22.42
C SER A 493 -1.17 -3.27 21.53
N LEU A 494 -1.26 -4.42 20.86
CA LEU A 494 -2.43 -4.75 20.05
C LEU A 494 -3.73 -4.75 20.88
N ALA A 495 -3.67 -5.17 22.15
CA ALA A 495 -4.81 -5.16 23.06
C ALA A 495 -5.27 -3.72 23.38
N GLN A 496 -4.35 -2.78 23.58
CA GLN A 496 -4.70 -1.36 23.78
C GLN A 496 -5.37 -0.78 22.53
N ALA A 497 -4.83 -1.04 21.33
CA ALA A 497 -5.43 -0.59 20.08
C ALA A 497 -6.87 -1.09 19.91
N TYR A 498 -7.12 -2.39 20.19
CA TYR A 498 -8.47 -2.93 20.16
C TYR A 498 -9.37 -2.40 21.28
N GLY A 499 -8.83 -2.07 22.45
CA GLY A 499 -9.59 -1.42 23.53
C GLY A 499 -10.21 -0.11 23.08
N TYR A 500 -9.43 0.77 22.46
CA TYR A 500 -9.93 2.02 21.86
C TYR A 500 -10.94 1.76 20.75
N LEU A 501 -10.65 0.80 19.86
CA LEU A 501 -11.52 0.50 18.72
C LEU A 501 -12.88 -0.06 19.18
N PHE A 502 -12.91 -0.99 20.12
CA PHE A 502 -14.15 -1.57 20.66
C PHE A 502 -14.98 -0.52 21.39
N GLU A 503 -14.34 0.35 22.16
CA GLU A 503 -15.03 1.43 22.86
C GLU A 503 -15.60 2.47 21.90
N GLN A 504 -14.85 2.87 20.87
CA GLN A 504 -15.35 3.77 19.83
C GLN A 504 -16.61 3.21 19.16
N TRP A 505 -16.60 1.94 18.77
CA TRP A 505 -17.76 1.29 18.17
C TRP A 505 -18.93 1.17 19.14
N ARG A 506 -18.66 0.89 20.42
CA ARG A 506 -19.70 0.92 21.46
C ARG A 506 -20.36 2.30 21.53
N LEU A 507 -19.57 3.39 21.53
CA LEU A 507 -20.07 4.76 21.54
C LEU A 507 -20.94 5.07 20.32
N LEU A 508 -20.54 4.66 19.11
CA LEU A 508 -21.35 4.82 17.90
C LEU A 508 -22.74 4.20 18.02
N PHE A 509 -22.82 2.96 18.53
CA PHE A 509 -24.11 2.28 18.73
C PHE A 509 -24.94 2.91 19.86
N VAL A 510 -24.31 3.34 20.95
CA VAL A 510 -25.00 4.01 22.06
C VAL A 510 -25.59 5.36 21.62
N ILE A 511 -24.80 6.18 20.92
CA ILE A 511 -25.24 7.48 20.39
C ILE A 511 -26.33 7.28 19.33
N GLY A 512 -26.13 6.37 18.38
CA GLY A 512 -27.14 6.04 17.38
C GLY A 512 -28.46 5.54 18.00
N ALA A 513 -28.39 4.72 19.05
CA ALA A 513 -29.58 4.27 19.78
C ALA A 513 -30.31 5.43 20.48
N ALA A 514 -29.56 6.35 21.10
CA ALA A 514 -30.12 7.52 21.75
C ALA A 514 -30.77 8.48 20.72
N ASN A 515 -30.12 8.73 19.59
CA ASN A 515 -30.71 9.54 18.51
C ASN A 515 -31.94 8.88 17.87
N ARG A 516 -31.96 7.54 17.75
CA ARG A 516 -33.17 6.81 17.32
C ARG A 516 -34.34 7.03 18.27
N LYS A 517 -34.11 7.06 19.59
CA LYS A 517 -35.16 7.39 20.58
C LYS A 517 -35.66 8.84 20.45
N ARG A 518 -34.82 9.74 19.95
CA ARG A 518 -35.15 11.14 19.64
C ARG A 518 -35.84 11.33 18.28
N GLY A 519 -36.14 10.26 17.55
CA GLY A 519 -36.86 10.29 16.27
C GLY A 519 -35.97 10.20 15.02
N PHE A 520 -34.64 10.12 15.16
CA PHE A 520 -33.74 10.01 14.00
C PHE A 520 -33.58 8.55 13.56
N ALA A 521 -34.23 8.18 12.46
CA ALA A 521 -34.15 6.82 11.92
C ALA A 521 -32.76 6.52 11.33
N PRO A 522 -32.19 5.32 11.57
CA PRO A 522 -30.98 4.90 10.88
C PRO A 522 -31.27 4.68 9.39
N SER A 523 -30.27 4.89 8.55
CA SER A 523 -30.38 4.70 7.11
C SER A 523 -30.63 3.23 6.76
N SER A 524 -31.37 2.99 5.67
CA SER A 524 -31.58 1.62 5.19
C SER A 524 -30.31 1.06 4.55
N VAL A 525 -30.19 -0.26 4.48
CA VAL A 525 -29.11 -0.92 3.73
C VAL A 525 -29.13 -0.51 2.25
N GLY A 526 -30.32 -0.23 1.70
CA GLY A 526 -30.49 0.27 0.34
C GLY A 526 -29.87 1.66 0.12
N ASP A 527 -30.06 2.57 1.08
CA ASP A 527 -29.48 3.92 1.04
C ASP A 527 -27.96 3.87 1.05
N ILE A 528 -27.40 3.08 1.97
CA ILE A 528 -25.95 2.87 2.08
C ILE A 528 -25.39 2.29 0.77
N ARG A 529 -26.05 1.27 0.20
CA ARG A 529 -25.64 0.68 -1.08
C ARG A 529 -25.73 1.66 -2.26
N ARG A 530 -26.71 2.56 -2.28
CA ARG A 530 -26.82 3.60 -3.31
C ARG A 530 -25.67 4.60 -3.19
N ALA A 531 -25.44 5.12 -1.98
CA ALA A 531 -24.37 6.08 -1.74
C ALA A 531 -22.97 5.51 -2.00
N MET A 532 -22.71 4.25 -1.59
CA MET A 532 -21.47 3.56 -1.93
C MET A 532 -21.29 3.40 -3.44
N ARG A 533 -22.33 3.01 -4.18
CA ARG A 533 -22.25 2.88 -5.64
C ARG A 533 -21.96 4.21 -6.33
N ALA A 534 -22.60 5.29 -5.91
CA ALA A 534 -22.34 6.63 -6.43
C ALA A 534 -20.88 7.03 -6.17
N TYR A 535 -20.44 6.92 -4.91
CA TYR A 535 -19.08 7.26 -4.50
C TYR A 535 -17.99 6.49 -5.26
N TYR A 536 -18.12 5.17 -5.41
CA TYR A 536 -17.11 4.36 -6.11
C TYR A 536 -17.15 4.50 -7.63
N ARG A 537 -18.30 4.83 -8.22
CA ARG A 537 -18.40 5.16 -9.65
C ARG A 537 -17.58 6.41 -9.94
N ASP A 538 -17.73 7.43 -9.12
CA ASP A 538 -17.07 8.72 -9.32
C ASP A 538 -15.57 8.62 -8.99
N ARG A 539 -15.19 7.79 -8.00
CA ARG A 539 -13.78 7.55 -7.62
C ARG A 539 -12.95 6.77 -8.66
N ARG A 540 -13.57 5.92 -9.50
CA ARG A 540 -12.86 5.25 -10.63
C ARG A 540 -12.38 6.24 -11.69
N VAL A 541 -12.93 7.45 -11.68
CA VAL A 541 -12.67 8.50 -12.65
C VAL A 541 -11.59 9.47 -12.13
N SER A 542 -11.36 9.54 -10.81
CA SER A 542 -10.42 10.46 -10.14
C SER A 542 -9.04 9.85 -9.75
N ALA A 543 -8.75 8.61 -10.16
CA ALA A 543 -7.54 7.88 -9.73
C ALA A 543 -6.45 7.76 -10.81
N VAL A 544 -6.33 8.77 -11.69
CA VAL A 544 -5.18 8.91 -12.60
C VAL A 544 -4.03 9.58 -11.85
#